data_AF-A0A1H2HUI5-F1
#
_entry.id   AF-A0A1H2HUI5-F1
#
_cell.length_a   1.000
_cell.length_b   1.000
_cell.length_c   1.000
_cell.angle_alpha   90.00
_cell.angle_beta   90.00
_cell.angle_gamma   90.00
#
_symmetry.space_group_name_H-M   'P 1'
#
loop_
_entity.id
_entity.type
_entity.pdbx_description
1 polymer ?
#
loop_
_entity_poly.entity_id
_entity_poly.type
_entity_poly.pdbx_seq_one_letter_code
_entity_poly.pdbx_strand_id
1 'polypeptide(L)'
;MTKMNAKFCYKLVCRLFLSCVCFSMFSCVSVDPAKVDVTLKQSQPEVKLTSYTETLNELGLMTEIYATGELRIQSDPVGDNTGTSGSTGGEIPRDITEILKSTLNSIGGNVLYIPYDPAYIQNMNVTGYSNFEGKLIPEVVVSGGITEFDRGLTTRGDGTDIGAEASFTNAPSWTPANTVGFDYGNSGKEGTARITLDFNMLDFKTLAGIPRMNTVNSMEVHKALREKELGITLFGPTFGRKGSIKKVQGRHAAVRVLVEVSMIQMIGKYLVLPYWKLLGDDSDPDPVVTKQIKRYYYSLNDEERISTVQQWMFLYGNDLKFSGQLDNPTIIALQKLSPSFAVGSKTIDLDTFITIYTGIPIDERTLARRNLLNTQILVEQQSDSQDEVATASAPVQEQETASYKAPEASVAPTVSKQPDKSSQAAAAPTAQAKKRQKTTGIGRMISDEEW
;
A
#
# COMPACT_ATOMS: atom_id res chain seq x y z
N MET A 1 1.37 -46.87 81.83
CA MET A 1 0.59 -45.89 82.62
C MET A 1 1.57 -44.81 83.07
N THR A 2 1.32 -43.50 83.04
CA THR A 2 0.03 -42.78 83.18
C THR A 2 0.03 -41.43 82.43
N LYS A 3 -1.10 -41.13 81.76
CA LYS A 3 -1.63 -39.82 81.29
C LYS A 3 -0.67 -38.60 81.15
N MET A 4 -0.24 -38.38 79.90
CA MET A 4 -0.38 -37.14 79.12
C MET A 4 -0.60 -35.80 79.88
N ASN A 5 0.39 -34.91 79.81
CA ASN A 5 0.27 -33.51 80.26
C ASN A 5 -0.01 -32.55 79.09
N ALA A 6 -1.20 -32.70 78.46
CA ALA A 6 -1.60 -31.97 77.25
C ALA A 6 -1.55 -30.42 77.37
N LYS A 7 -1.60 -29.88 78.59
CA LYS A 7 -1.49 -28.44 78.87
C LYS A 7 -0.13 -27.84 78.53
N PHE A 8 0.95 -28.63 78.50
CA PHE A 8 2.29 -28.13 78.16
C PHE A 8 2.48 -27.94 76.65
N CYS A 9 1.99 -28.89 75.85
CA CYS A 9 2.06 -28.82 74.39
C CYS A 9 1.21 -27.67 73.82
N TYR A 10 0.01 -27.44 74.37
CA TYR A 10 -0.86 -26.35 73.93
C TYR A 10 -0.26 -24.96 74.16
N LYS A 11 0.40 -24.72 75.31
CA LYS A 11 1.07 -23.43 75.59
C LYS A 11 2.28 -23.16 74.69
N LEU A 12 2.97 -24.20 74.23
CA LEU A 12 4.13 -24.04 73.33
C LEU A 12 3.69 -23.77 71.89
N VAL A 13 2.72 -24.54 71.37
CA VAL A 13 2.16 -24.35 70.02
C VAL A 13 1.46 -22.99 69.91
N CYS A 14 0.68 -22.58 70.92
CA CYS A 14 -0.02 -21.29 70.91
C CYS A 14 0.94 -20.08 70.97
N ARG A 15 2.14 -20.22 71.55
CA ARG A 15 3.18 -19.17 71.52
C ARG A 15 3.92 -19.12 70.19
N LEU A 16 4.18 -20.26 69.54
CA LEU A 16 4.74 -20.26 68.18
C LEU A 16 3.77 -19.64 67.16
N PHE A 17 2.48 -19.98 67.23
CA PHE A 17 1.49 -19.43 66.30
C PHE A 17 1.31 -17.91 66.47
N LEU A 18 1.29 -17.40 67.71
CA LEU A 18 1.19 -15.97 67.97
C LEU A 18 2.45 -15.20 67.50
N SER A 19 3.63 -15.80 67.64
CA SER A 19 4.87 -15.22 67.11
C SER A 19 4.90 -15.15 65.57
N CYS A 20 4.27 -16.11 64.89
CA CYS A 20 4.22 -16.14 63.42
C CYS A 20 3.23 -15.10 62.85
N VAL A 21 2.09 -14.90 63.52
CA VAL A 21 1.07 -13.91 63.11
C VAL A 21 1.51 -12.46 63.40
N CYS A 22 2.30 -12.21 64.45
CA CYS A 22 2.87 -10.88 64.67
C CYS A 22 3.97 -10.51 63.66
N PHE A 23 4.70 -11.50 63.11
CA PHE A 23 5.69 -11.23 62.05
C PHE A 23 5.07 -10.98 60.67
N SER A 24 3.85 -11.45 60.39
CA SER A 24 3.11 -11.11 59.16
C SER A 24 2.47 -9.71 59.16
N MET A 25 2.58 -8.95 60.26
CA MET A 25 2.01 -7.58 60.40
C MET A 25 3.08 -6.47 60.50
N PHE A 26 4.38 -6.81 60.40
CA PHE A 26 5.49 -5.85 60.44
C PHE A 26 6.36 -5.89 59.16
N SER A 27 5.71 -5.91 58.00
CA SER A 27 6.36 -5.62 56.71
C SER A 27 5.57 -4.65 55.84
N CYS A 28 4.84 -3.73 56.47
CA CYS A 28 4.62 -2.39 55.93
C CYS A 28 5.77 -1.48 56.38
N VAL A 29 6.98 -1.70 55.84
CA VAL A 29 7.97 -0.61 55.79
C VAL A 29 7.39 0.44 54.86
N SER A 30 7.19 1.65 55.38
CA SER A 30 6.65 2.77 54.61
C SER A 30 7.61 3.15 53.49
N VAL A 31 7.29 2.73 52.27
CA VAL A 31 7.82 3.38 51.07
C VAL A 31 7.17 4.76 51.02
N ASP A 32 7.93 5.78 51.43
CA ASP A 32 7.54 7.19 51.27
C ASP A 32 7.37 7.47 49.76
N PRO A 33 6.14 7.69 49.26
CA PRO A 33 5.91 7.83 47.82
C PRO A 33 6.53 9.10 47.25
N ALA A 34 7.03 10.02 48.09
CA ALA A 34 7.75 11.21 47.67
C ALA A 34 9.27 10.98 47.49
N LYS A 35 9.81 9.79 47.79
CA LYS A 35 11.26 9.50 47.78
C LYS A 35 11.66 8.21 47.07
N VAL A 36 10.92 7.83 46.04
CA VAL A 36 11.39 6.83 45.08
C VAL A 36 12.02 7.57 43.90
N ASP A 37 13.35 7.75 43.96
CA ASP A 37 14.14 8.23 42.82
C ASP A 37 14.21 7.12 41.76
N VAL A 38 13.11 6.95 41.02
CA VAL A 38 13.08 6.10 39.83
C VAL A 38 13.90 6.81 38.77
N THR A 39 15.20 6.53 38.72
CA THR A 39 16.03 6.87 37.56
C THR A 39 15.55 6.02 36.39
N LEU A 40 14.45 6.44 35.76
CA LEU A 40 13.96 5.90 34.50
C LEU A 40 15.14 5.96 33.54
N LYS A 41 15.60 4.79 33.08
CA LYS A 41 16.56 4.73 31.99
C LYS A 41 15.85 5.35 30.79
N GLN A 42 16.16 6.61 30.52
CA GLN A 42 15.53 7.41 29.47
C GLN A 42 16.01 6.90 28.12
N SER A 43 15.53 5.72 27.73
CA SER A 43 15.49 5.30 26.34
C SER A 43 14.88 6.45 25.56
N GLN A 44 15.59 6.92 24.53
CA GLN A 44 15.09 7.96 23.65
C GLN A 44 13.68 7.56 23.20
N PRO A 45 12.72 8.50 23.17
CA PRO A 45 11.36 8.17 22.78
C PRO A 45 11.37 7.65 21.34
N GLU A 46 11.23 6.34 21.18
CA GLU A 46 11.15 5.72 19.87
C GLU A 46 9.86 6.23 19.20
N VAL A 47 10.05 6.95 18.09
CA VAL A 47 9.00 7.78 17.51
C VAL A 47 7.96 6.87 16.86
N LYS A 48 6.80 6.82 17.50
CA LYS A 48 5.63 6.08 17.00
C LYS A 48 5.26 6.65 15.64
N LEU A 49 5.19 5.81 14.61
CA LEU A 49 4.80 6.23 13.27
C LEU A 49 3.32 6.67 13.28
N THR A 50 3.08 7.99 13.31
CA THR A 50 1.72 8.58 13.38
C THR A 50 1.08 8.79 12.00
N SER A 51 1.85 8.57 10.93
CA SER A 51 1.45 8.68 9.53
C SER A 51 2.46 7.95 8.65
N TYR A 52 2.04 7.49 7.48
CA TYR A 52 2.87 6.90 6.44
C TYR A 52 3.30 7.93 5.37
N THR A 53 3.26 9.25 5.64
CA THR A 53 3.66 10.28 4.65
C THR A 53 5.01 10.02 3.98
N GLU A 54 6.05 9.66 4.75
CA GLU A 54 7.36 9.39 4.14
C GLU A 54 7.33 8.12 3.26
N THR A 55 6.60 7.10 3.71
CA THR A 55 6.35 5.87 2.96
C THR A 55 5.60 6.11 1.64
N LEU A 56 4.78 7.17 1.54
CA LEU A 56 4.18 7.60 0.28
C LEU A 56 5.23 8.20 -0.66
N ASN A 57 6.13 9.05 -0.16
CA ASN A 57 7.26 9.58 -0.93
C ASN A 57 8.18 8.44 -1.44
N GLU A 58 8.51 7.48 -0.56
CA GLU A 58 9.30 6.29 -0.90
C GLU A 58 8.61 5.40 -1.95
N LEU A 59 7.27 5.34 -1.94
CA LEU A 59 6.51 4.66 -2.99
C LEU A 59 6.61 5.39 -4.33
N GLY A 60 6.56 6.72 -4.34
CA GLY A 60 6.84 7.54 -5.52
C GLY A 60 8.22 7.24 -6.09
N LEU A 61 9.26 7.32 -5.27
CA LEU A 61 10.64 6.97 -5.63
C LEU A 61 10.76 5.52 -6.15
N MET A 62 10.04 4.58 -5.54
CA MET A 62 9.96 3.19 -5.99
C MET A 62 9.35 3.08 -7.40
N THR A 63 8.31 3.86 -7.74
CA THR A 63 7.72 3.86 -9.10
C THR A 63 8.72 4.28 -10.18
N GLU A 64 9.63 5.21 -9.85
CA GLU A 64 10.70 5.66 -10.74
C GLU A 64 11.82 4.63 -10.84
N ILE A 65 12.32 4.12 -9.69
CA ILE A 65 13.37 3.09 -9.63
C ILE A 65 12.97 1.80 -10.36
N TYR A 66 11.69 1.43 -10.36
CA TYR A 66 11.20 0.25 -11.07
C TYR A 66 10.78 0.54 -12.52
N ALA A 67 10.76 1.81 -12.93
CA ALA A 67 10.35 2.30 -14.25
C ALA A 67 8.96 1.80 -14.67
N THR A 68 7.95 2.08 -13.83
CA THR A 68 6.57 1.64 -14.06
C THR A 68 5.86 2.38 -15.19
N GLY A 69 6.39 3.54 -15.59
CA GLY A 69 5.65 4.52 -16.37
C GLY A 69 4.66 5.30 -15.50
N GLU A 70 4.13 6.38 -16.06
CA GLU A 70 3.18 7.28 -15.40
C GLU A 70 1.84 6.58 -15.14
N LEU A 71 1.38 6.61 -13.88
CA LEU A 71 0.06 6.17 -13.45
C LEU A 71 -0.83 7.40 -13.25
N ARG A 72 -1.87 7.53 -14.07
CA ARG A 72 -2.84 8.63 -13.95
C ARG A 72 -4.06 8.18 -13.15
N ILE A 73 -4.13 8.62 -11.89
CA ILE A 73 -5.10 8.14 -10.90
C ILE A 73 -6.08 9.22 -10.47
N GLN A 74 -7.37 8.88 -10.44
CA GLN A 74 -8.45 9.73 -9.92
C GLN A 74 -9.11 9.06 -8.71
N SER A 75 -9.86 9.83 -7.93
CA SER A 75 -10.64 9.34 -6.79
C SER A 75 -12.10 9.78 -6.91
N ASP A 76 -13.03 8.84 -6.72
CA ASP A 76 -14.42 9.15 -6.41
C ASP A 76 -14.54 9.72 -4.98
N PRO A 77 -15.68 10.36 -4.63
CA PRO A 77 -16.00 10.70 -3.25
C PRO A 77 -16.08 9.45 -2.36
N VAL A 78 -15.46 9.49 -1.19
CA VAL A 78 -15.37 8.35 -0.26
C VAL A 78 -15.92 8.75 1.11
N GLY A 79 -17.06 8.17 1.47
CA GLY A 79 -17.81 8.50 2.68
C GLY A 79 -17.90 7.37 3.72
N ASP A 80 -18.63 7.68 4.79
CA ASP A 80 -19.09 6.70 5.78
C ASP A 80 -20.29 5.90 5.25
N ASN A 81 -20.04 4.66 4.81
CA ASN A 81 -21.08 3.74 4.36
C ASN A 81 -21.72 2.95 5.51
N THR A 82 -21.23 3.12 6.76
CA THR A 82 -21.87 2.55 7.96
C THR A 82 -23.02 3.42 8.49
N GLY A 83 -23.00 4.73 8.17
CA GLY A 83 -23.90 5.74 8.73
C GLY A 83 -23.60 6.12 10.19
N THR A 84 -22.59 5.50 10.81
CA THR A 84 -22.33 5.62 12.24
C THR A 84 -21.73 6.97 12.63
N SER A 85 -21.06 7.67 11.72
CA SER A 85 -20.59 9.06 11.91
C SER A 85 -21.74 10.00 12.33
N GLY A 86 -22.91 9.87 11.68
CA GLY A 86 -24.09 10.66 12.02
C GLY A 86 -24.66 10.30 13.39
N SER A 87 -24.79 9.01 13.70
CA SER A 87 -25.39 8.54 14.97
C SER A 87 -24.50 8.75 16.22
N THR A 88 -23.18 8.85 16.04
CA THR A 88 -22.22 8.99 17.15
C THR A 88 -21.74 10.42 17.38
N GLY A 89 -22.25 11.40 16.63
CA GLY A 89 -21.79 12.79 16.72
C GLY A 89 -20.39 13.01 16.15
N GLY A 90 -19.99 12.23 15.14
CA GLY A 90 -18.72 12.40 14.43
C GLY A 90 -17.51 11.72 15.08
N GLU A 91 -17.66 10.56 15.75
CA GLU A 91 -16.49 9.84 16.28
C GLU A 91 -15.54 9.31 15.19
N ILE A 92 -16.06 9.15 13.98
CA ILE A 92 -15.33 8.95 12.72
C ILE A 92 -15.72 10.04 11.70
N PRO A 93 -14.85 10.40 10.75
CA PRO A 93 -15.20 11.32 9.67
C PRO A 93 -16.39 10.80 8.86
N ARG A 94 -17.30 11.69 8.47
CA ARG A 94 -18.40 11.37 7.54
C ARG A 94 -17.92 11.22 6.09
N ASP A 95 -16.84 11.91 5.78
CA ASP A 95 -16.22 12.03 4.46
C ASP A 95 -14.70 11.97 4.66
N ILE A 96 -14.03 11.11 3.90
CA ILE A 96 -12.58 10.93 3.91
C ILE A 96 -11.96 11.28 2.54
N THR A 97 -12.74 11.85 1.62
CA THR A 97 -12.30 12.22 0.27
C THR A 97 -11.05 13.10 0.31
N GLU A 98 -11.02 14.17 1.11
CA GLU A 98 -9.83 15.04 1.19
C GLU A 98 -8.60 14.35 1.80
N ILE A 99 -8.80 13.34 2.66
CA ILE A 99 -7.70 12.48 3.14
C ILE A 99 -7.17 11.65 1.98
N LEU A 100 -8.04 11.07 1.15
CA LEU A 100 -7.68 10.32 -0.04
C LEU A 100 -6.98 11.21 -1.10
N LYS A 101 -7.51 12.40 -1.41
CA LYS A 101 -6.90 13.37 -2.34
C LYS A 101 -5.48 13.73 -1.90
N SER A 102 -5.31 14.11 -0.63
CA SER A 102 -4.00 14.47 -0.09
C SER A 102 -3.05 13.27 -0.06
N THR A 103 -3.53 12.07 0.29
CA THR A 103 -2.73 10.83 0.25
C THR A 103 -2.21 10.55 -1.16
N LEU A 104 -3.09 10.53 -2.18
CA LEU A 104 -2.70 10.24 -3.57
C LEU A 104 -1.72 11.28 -4.11
N ASN A 105 -1.96 12.56 -3.82
CA ASN A 105 -1.07 13.65 -4.25
C ASN A 105 0.27 13.68 -3.50
N SER A 106 0.38 13.04 -2.33
CA SER A 106 1.62 12.92 -1.56
C SER A 106 2.53 11.78 -2.02
N ILE A 107 2.15 10.96 -2.99
CA ILE A 107 2.99 9.85 -3.47
C ILE A 107 4.10 10.37 -4.40
N GLY A 108 3.75 11.18 -5.39
CA GLY A 108 4.71 11.71 -6.35
C GLY A 108 5.35 10.63 -7.23
N GLY A 109 6.59 10.88 -7.68
CA GLY A 109 7.28 10.06 -8.68
C GLY A 109 6.46 9.94 -9.97
N ASN A 110 6.25 8.71 -10.44
CA ASN A 110 5.40 8.43 -11.60
C ASN A 110 3.89 8.35 -11.27
N VAL A 111 3.44 8.66 -10.05
CA VAL A 111 2.00 8.64 -9.70
C VAL A 111 1.42 10.04 -9.79
N LEU A 112 0.56 10.26 -10.78
CA LEU A 112 -0.09 11.54 -11.03
C LEU A 112 -1.56 11.52 -10.62
N TYR A 113 -1.86 12.23 -9.53
CA TYR A 113 -3.23 12.43 -9.07
C TYR A 113 -3.97 13.48 -9.92
N ILE A 114 -5.13 13.10 -10.48
CA ILE A 114 -6.01 13.95 -11.25
C ILE A 114 -7.30 14.21 -10.46
N PRO A 115 -7.50 15.42 -9.89
CA PRO A 115 -8.66 15.70 -9.06
C PRO A 115 -9.98 15.61 -9.84
N TYR A 116 -11.00 15.05 -9.20
CA TYR A 116 -12.37 15.12 -9.66
C TYR A 116 -13.18 16.12 -8.84
N ASP A 117 -13.87 17.04 -9.52
CA ASP A 117 -14.90 17.90 -8.96
C ASP A 117 -15.99 18.10 -10.03
N PRO A 118 -17.16 17.45 -9.90
CA PRO A 118 -18.27 17.59 -10.84
C PRO A 118 -18.75 19.03 -11.00
N ALA A 119 -18.78 19.80 -9.91
CA ALA A 119 -19.29 21.18 -9.92
C ALA A 119 -18.29 22.10 -10.62
N TYR A 120 -16.99 21.93 -10.37
CA TYR A 120 -15.95 22.65 -11.10
C TYR A 120 -16.02 22.34 -12.61
N ILE A 121 -16.11 21.07 -13.00
CA ILE A 121 -16.20 20.67 -14.43
C ILE A 121 -17.48 21.20 -15.10
N GLN A 122 -18.62 21.16 -14.41
CA GLN A 122 -19.86 21.77 -14.91
C GLN A 122 -19.72 23.29 -15.10
N ASN A 123 -19.10 23.98 -14.14
CA ASN A 123 -18.86 25.42 -14.23
C ASN A 123 -17.84 25.79 -15.33
N MET A 124 -16.80 24.98 -15.55
CA MET A 124 -15.89 25.14 -16.71
C MET A 124 -16.65 25.03 -18.04
N ASN A 125 -17.61 24.10 -18.13
CA ASN A 125 -18.43 23.93 -19.33
C ASN A 125 -19.33 25.15 -19.62
N VAL A 126 -19.88 25.77 -18.58
CA VAL A 126 -20.72 26.98 -18.71
C VAL A 126 -19.89 28.25 -19.01
N THR A 127 -18.65 28.32 -18.53
CA THR A 127 -17.78 29.50 -18.68
C THR A 127 -16.96 29.54 -19.97
N GLY A 128 -17.06 28.53 -20.83
CA GLY A 128 -16.33 28.48 -22.10
C GLY A 128 -14.88 27.97 -22.00
N TYR A 129 -14.42 27.58 -20.79
CA TYR A 129 -13.17 26.83 -20.58
C TYR A 129 -13.40 25.31 -20.70
N SER A 130 -14.40 24.94 -21.49
CA SER A 130 -14.97 23.59 -21.64
C SER A 130 -14.04 22.61 -22.35
N ASN A 131 -13.13 23.09 -23.19
CA ASN A 131 -12.25 22.27 -24.00
C ASN A 131 -11.41 21.35 -23.08
N PHE A 132 -11.53 20.03 -23.27
CA PHE A 132 -10.65 19.04 -22.64
C PHE A 132 -9.28 18.93 -23.35
N GLU A 133 -9.02 19.83 -24.29
CA GLU A 133 -7.76 19.97 -25.00
C GLU A 133 -6.61 20.25 -24.02
N GLY A 134 -5.59 19.38 -24.01
CA GLY A 134 -4.48 19.44 -23.06
C GLY A 134 -4.80 18.97 -21.63
N LYS A 135 -6.06 18.61 -21.29
CA LYS A 135 -6.38 18.03 -19.99
C LYS A 135 -5.96 16.55 -19.97
N LEU A 136 -5.29 16.13 -18.90
CA LEU A 136 -4.92 14.74 -18.72
C LEU A 136 -6.15 13.90 -18.34
N ILE A 137 -6.27 12.74 -18.97
CA ILE A 137 -7.35 11.78 -18.72
C ILE A 137 -6.81 10.71 -17.76
N PRO A 138 -7.54 10.36 -16.67
CA PRO A 138 -7.16 9.25 -15.81
C PRO A 138 -7.15 7.91 -16.54
N GLU A 139 -6.36 6.97 -16.02
CA GLU A 139 -6.38 5.57 -16.42
C GLU A 139 -7.23 4.75 -15.44
N VAL A 140 -7.17 5.10 -14.15
CA VAL A 140 -7.88 4.38 -13.09
C VAL A 140 -8.58 5.32 -12.11
N VAL A 141 -9.68 4.84 -11.55
CA VAL A 141 -10.45 5.51 -10.49
C VAL A 141 -10.42 4.69 -9.21
N VAL A 142 -10.13 5.33 -8.09
CA VAL A 142 -10.28 4.76 -6.75
C VAL A 142 -11.68 5.06 -6.23
N SER A 143 -12.41 4.02 -5.87
CA SER A 143 -13.70 4.08 -5.17
C SER A 143 -13.62 3.31 -3.85
N GLY A 144 -14.47 3.63 -2.87
CA GLY A 144 -14.42 2.95 -1.57
C GLY A 144 -15.34 3.54 -0.50
N GLY A 145 -15.12 3.17 0.75
CA GLY A 145 -15.81 3.76 1.90
C GLY A 145 -15.33 3.23 3.24
N ILE A 146 -15.81 3.86 4.32
CA ILE A 146 -15.77 3.25 5.66
C ILE A 146 -16.89 2.22 5.71
N THR A 147 -16.56 0.94 5.82
CA THR A 147 -17.52 -0.18 5.71
C THR A 147 -17.78 -0.89 7.03
N GLU A 148 -16.94 -0.67 8.04
CA GLU A 148 -17.15 -1.16 9.41
C GLU A 148 -16.77 -0.08 10.42
N PHE A 149 -17.62 0.13 11.43
CA PHE A 149 -17.26 0.87 12.63
C PHE A 149 -17.99 0.28 13.84
N ASP A 150 -17.26 -0.41 14.71
CA ASP A 150 -17.81 -1.02 15.92
C ASP A 150 -17.17 -0.42 17.19
N ARG A 151 -17.96 -0.33 18.27
CA ARG A 151 -17.61 0.30 19.54
C ARG A 151 -17.73 -0.70 20.69
N GLY A 152 -16.64 -0.87 21.45
CA GLY A 152 -16.69 -1.63 22.71
C GLY A 152 -16.52 -3.14 22.54
N LEU A 153 -15.88 -3.57 21.45
CA LEU A 153 -15.53 -4.98 21.12
C LEU A 153 -14.94 -5.76 22.29
N THR A 154 -14.24 -5.06 23.18
CA THR A 154 -13.99 -5.50 24.54
C THR A 154 -14.45 -4.41 25.51
N THR A 155 -15.28 -4.79 26.47
CA THR A 155 -15.51 -4.05 27.72
C THR A 155 -15.21 -5.00 28.86
N ARG A 156 -13.94 -5.36 29.04
CA ARG A 156 -13.51 -6.17 30.19
C ARG A 156 -13.47 -5.27 31.43
N GLY A 157 -14.63 -5.04 32.02
CA GLY A 157 -14.69 -4.61 33.39
C GLY A 157 -14.25 -5.77 34.26
N ASP A 158 -13.05 -5.70 34.85
CA ASP A 158 -12.74 -6.44 36.07
C ASP A 158 -13.51 -5.80 37.24
N GLY A 159 -14.84 -5.78 37.09
CA GLY A 159 -15.77 -5.54 38.16
C GLY A 159 -15.72 -6.75 39.06
N THR A 160 -14.94 -6.65 40.15
CA THR A 160 -15.21 -7.51 41.29
C THR A 160 -16.50 -6.97 41.88
N ASP A 161 -17.63 -7.61 41.58
CA ASP A 161 -18.94 -7.28 42.15
C ASP A 161 -18.98 -7.67 43.65
N ILE A 162 -18.13 -7.02 44.45
CA ILE A 162 -18.24 -6.97 45.90
C ILE A 162 -19.27 -5.88 46.20
N GLY A 163 -20.54 -6.29 46.13
CA GLY A 163 -21.65 -5.58 46.76
C GLY A 163 -21.48 -5.60 48.28
N ALA A 164 -20.58 -4.77 48.80
CA ALA A 164 -20.45 -4.51 50.23
C ALA A 164 -21.54 -3.52 50.66
N GLU A 165 -22.75 -4.03 50.90
CA GLU A 165 -23.85 -3.28 51.50
C GLU A 165 -23.51 -2.87 52.94
N ALA A 166 -22.90 -1.70 53.11
CA ALA A 166 -22.66 -1.10 54.42
C ALA A 166 -23.94 -0.47 54.99
N SER A 167 -24.82 -1.30 55.55
CA SER A 167 -26.06 -0.84 56.20
C SER A 167 -25.74 0.00 57.45
N PHE A 168 -25.91 1.31 57.39
CA PHE A 168 -25.83 2.18 58.58
C PHE A 168 -27.08 2.00 59.46
N THR A 169 -26.92 1.32 60.58
CA THR A 169 -28.01 0.89 61.49
C THR A 169 -28.63 2.00 62.35
N ASN A 170 -28.25 3.27 62.17
CA ASN A 170 -28.72 4.41 63.00
C ASN A 170 -28.88 5.72 62.19
N ALA A 171 -29.58 5.68 61.05
CA ALA A 171 -30.01 6.89 60.33
C ALA A 171 -31.34 7.45 60.89
N PRO A 172 -31.48 8.77 61.13
CA PRO A 172 -32.74 9.35 61.62
C PRO A 172 -33.92 9.22 60.63
N SER A 173 -35.14 9.04 61.15
CA SER A 173 -36.36 8.70 60.38
C SER A 173 -36.86 9.71 59.33
N TRP A 174 -36.10 10.75 58.99
CA TRP A 174 -36.44 11.75 57.97
C TRP A 174 -35.61 11.64 56.68
N THR A 175 -34.61 10.75 56.62
CA THR A 175 -33.80 10.53 55.41
C THR A 175 -34.48 9.53 54.45
N PRO A 176 -34.82 9.92 53.20
CA PRO A 176 -35.36 8.98 52.22
C PRO A 176 -34.26 8.06 51.68
N ALA A 177 -34.41 6.75 51.90
CA ALA A 177 -33.57 5.65 51.40
C ALA A 177 -32.05 5.74 51.67
N ASN A 178 -31.54 4.86 52.54
CA ASN A 178 -30.11 4.72 52.87
C ASN A 178 -29.29 4.03 51.75
N THR A 179 -29.39 4.51 50.52
CA THR A 179 -28.57 4.06 49.38
C THR A 179 -28.00 5.28 48.65
N VAL A 180 -27.04 5.95 49.30
CA VAL A 180 -26.14 6.88 48.61
C VAL A 180 -25.12 6.04 47.85
N GLY A 181 -25.43 5.71 46.61
CA GLY A 181 -24.45 5.20 45.66
C GLY A 181 -23.41 6.28 45.40
N PHE A 182 -22.20 6.10 45.94
CA PHE A 182 -21.05 6.91 45.54
C PHE A 182 -20.60 6.46 44.15
N ASP A 183 -21.20 7.03 43.10
CA ASP A 183 -20.64 7.01 41.75
C ASP A 183 -19.35 7.84 41.71
N TYR A 184 -18.26 7.26 42.23
CA TYR A 184 -16.93 7.82 42.10
C TYR A 184 -16.48 7.63 40.65
N GLY A 185 -16.84 8.59 39.80
CA GLY A 185 -16.66 8.57 38.36
C GLY A 185 -15.20 8.50 37.91
N ASN A 186 -14.61 7.31 37.90
CA ASN A 186 -13.42 6.98 37.13
C ASN A 186 -13.31 5.47 36.81
N SER A 187 -14.40 4.83 36.36
CA SER A 187 -14.31 3.45 35.87
C SER A 187 -13.53 3.42 34.54
N GLY A 188 -12.25 3.07 34.61
CA GLY A 188 -11.33 2.95 33.47
C GLY A 188 -11.69 1.78 32.55
N LYS A 189 -12.81 1.90 31.82
CA LYS A 189 -13.22 0.93 30.81
C LYS A 189 -12.32 1.10 29.59
N GLU A 190 -11.44 0.14 29.36
CA GLU A 190 -10.69 -0.01 28.10
C GLU A 190 -11.71 -0.27 26.99
N GLY A 191 -11.99 0.75 26.18
CA GLY A 191 -12.88 0.64 25.03
C GLY A 191 -12.06 0.41 23.77
N THR A 192 -12.14 -0.80 23.22
CA THR A 192 -11.64 -1.12 21.88
C THR A 192 -12.71 -0.77 20.85
N ALA A 193 -12.35 -0.02 19.81
CA ALA A 193 -13.21 0.25 18.65
C ALA A 193 -12.54 -0.26 17.37
N ARG A 194 -13.30 -0.77 16.40
CA ARG A 194 -12.78 -1.27 15.13
C ARG A 194 -13.26 -0.39 13.99
N ILE A 195 -12.39 -0.13 13.02
CA ILE A 195 -12.68 0.64 11.81
C ILE A 195 -12.18 -0.15 10.61
N THR A 196 -12.99 -0.35 9.57
CA THR A 196 -12.55 -0.98 8.31
C THR A 196 -12.78 -0.04 7.14
N LEU A 197 -11.76 0.09 6.29
CA LEU A 197 -11.85 0.75 4.99
C LEU A 197 -11.73 -0.29 3.87
N ASP A 198 -12.64 -0.19 2.90
CA ASP A 198 -12.59 -0.97 1.67
C ASP A 198 -12.40 -0.02 0.48
N PHE A 199 -11.43 -0.32 -0.37
CA PHE A 199 -11.19 0.38 -1.64
C PHE A 199 -11.10 -0.58 -2.82
N ASN A 200 -11.61 -0.14 -3.97
CA ASN A 200 -11.54 -0.83 -5.25
C ASN A 200 -11.02 0.12 -6.33
N MET A 201 -10.19 -0.40 -7.23
CA MET A 201 -9.73 0.30 -8.42
C MET A 201 -10.60 -0.09 -9.62
N LEU A 202 -11.03 0.93 -10.38
CA LEU A 202 -11.81 0.80 -11.61
C LEU A 202 -10.97 1.26 -12.80
N ASP A 203 -11.11 0.65 -13.98
CA ASP A 203 -10.60 1.21 -15.23
C ASP A 203 -11.46 2.43 -15.64
N PHE A 204 -10.82 3.55 -15.96
CA PHE A 204 -11.53 4.81 -16.24
C PHE A 204 -12.38 4.77 -17.52
N LYS A 205 -12.00 3.96 -18.53
CA LYS A 205 -12.69 3.93 -19.83
C LYS A 205 -13.98 3.11 -19.79
N THR A 206 -13.96 2.00 -19.05
CA THR A 206 -15.04 1.01 -18.98
C THR A 206 -15.84 1.10 -17.68
N LEU A 207 -15.29 1.76 -16.65
CA LEU A 207 -15.78 1.78 -15.27
C LEU A 207 -15.90 0.38 -14.63
N ALA A 208 -15.25 -0.63 -15.22
CA ALA A 208 -15.20 -1.97 -14.68
C ALA A 208 -14.17 -2.06 -13.55
N GLY A 209 -14.49 -2.80 -12.49
CA GLY A 209 -13.55 -3.08 -11.41
C GLY A 209 -12.39 -3.96 -11.87
N ILE A 210 -11.16 -3.51 -11.61
CA ILE A 210 -9.95 -4.22 -12.03
C ILE A 210 -9.75 -5.45 -11.13
N PRO A 211 -9.70 -6.69 -11.66
CA PRO A 211 -9.69 -7.89 -10.84
C PRO A 211 -8.51 -7.94 -9.85
N ARG A 212 -8.81 -8.17 -8.57
CA ARG A 212 -7.86 -8.21 -7.44
C ARG A 212 -7.17 -6.89 -7.09
N MET A 213 -7.55 -5.77 -7.71
CA MET A 213 -7.07 -4.43 -7.33
C MET A 213 -8.00 -3.81 -6.29
N ASN A 214 -8.08 -4.49 -5.15
CA ASN A 214 -8.83 -4.06 -3.99
C ASN A 214 -7.98 -4.14 -2.70
N THR A 215 -8.37 -3.34 -1.71
CA THR A 215 -7.79 -3.36 -0.38
C THR A 215 -8.90 -3.34 0.66
N VAL A 216 -8.68 -4.10 1.73
CA VAL A 216 -9.56 -4.27 2.88
C VAL A 216 -8.63 -4.20 4.08
N ASN A 217 -8.65 -3.08 4.80
CA ASN A 217 -7.78 -2.86 5.95
C ASN A 217 -8.62 -2.46 7.16
N SER A 218 -8.46 -3.23 8.24
CA SER A 218 -9.13 -3.01 9.52
C SER A 218 -8.14 -2.52 10.57
N MET A 219 -8.59 -1.66 11.47
CA MET A 219 -7.80 -1.20 12.61
C MET A 219 -8.61 -1.31 13.89
N GLU A 220 -8.06 -1.99 14.88
CA GLU A 220 -8.54 -1.91 16.26
C GLU A 220 -7.85 -0.76 16.98
N VAL A 221 -8.63 0.02 17.71
CA VAL A 221 -8.25 1.30 18.33
C VAL A 221 -8.54 1.21 19.82
N HIS A 222 -7.49 1.03 20.61
CA HIS A 222 -7.55 0.85 22.06
C HIS A 222 -7.32 2.20 22.77
N LYS A 223 -8.22 2.57 23.68
CA LYS A 223 -8.10 3.79 24.49
C LYS A 223 -7.08 3.61 25.63
N ALA A 224 -5.95 4.28 25.58
CA ALA A 224 -5.00 4.30 26.70
C ALA A 224 -5.59 5.05 27.91
N LEU A 225 -5.41 4.51 29.12
CA LEU A 225 -6.09 5.01 30.33
C LEU A 225 -5.54 6.32 30.91
N ARG A 226 -4.38 6.80 30.46
CA ARG A 226 -3.66 7.95 31.08
C ARG A 226 -3.29 9.11 30.17
N GLU A 227 -3.37 8.94 28.86
CA GLU A 227 -2.92 9.93 27.86
C GLU A 227 -3.90 9.95 26.69
N LYS A 228 -3.95 11.03 25.90
CA LYS A 228 -4.81 11.13 24.70
C LYS A 228 -4.34 10.26 23.51
N GLU A 229 -3.46 9.30 23.78
CA GLU A 229 -2.96 8.34 22.80
C GLU A 229 -3.92 7.16 22.64
N LEU A 230 -4.01 6.67 21.40
CA LEU A 230 -4.69 5.43 21.08
C LEU A 230 -3.64 4.43 20.59
N GLY A 231 -3.61 3.25 21.20
CA GLY A 231 -2.91 2.10 20.62
C GLY A 231 -3.72 1.59 19.44
N ILE A 232 -3.07 1.32 18.31
CA ILE A 232 -3.74 0.80 17.12
C ILE A 232 -3.12 -0.52 16.68
N THR A 233 -3.95 -1.49 16.36
CA THR A 233 -3.55 -2.77 15.79
C THR A 233 -4.10 -2.85 14.37
N LEU A 234 -3.20 -2.87 13.38
CA LEU A 234 -3.54 -2.87 11.97
C LEU A 234 -3.61 -4.29 11.41
N PHE A 235 -4.73 -4.62 10.76
CA PHE A 235 -5.01 -5.90 10.11
C PHE A 235 -5.28 -5.70 8.62
N GLY A 236 -4.76 -6.59 7.78
CA GLY A 236 -4.97 -6.56 6.34
C GLY A 236 -4.24 -7.73 5.66
N PRO A 237 -4.35 -7.90 4.33
CA PRO A 237 -3.72 -9.00 3.62
C PRO A 237 -2.17 -8.96 3.66
N THR A 238 -1.58 -7.79 3.92
CA THR A 238 -0.13 -7.58 4.02
C THR A 238 0.41 -7.64 5.44
N PHE A 239 -0.44 -7.48 6.46
CA PHE A 239 0.00 -7.54 7.87
C PHE A 239 -0.33 -8.91 8.42
N GLY A 240 0.69 -9.67 8.79
CA GLY A 240 0.53 -11.06 9.22
C GLY A 240 -0.36 -11.23 10.45
N ARG A 241 -0.60 -12.48 10.88
CA ARG A 241 -1.59 -12.83 11.93
C ARG A 241 -1.45 -12.11 13.29
N LYS A 242 -0.37 -11.38 13.54
CA LYS A 242 -0.14 -10.58 14.76
C LYS A 242 -0.66 -9.14 14.65
N GLY A 243 -0.88 -8.65 13.42
CA GLY A 243 -1.10 -7.23 13.13
C GLY A 243 0.15 -6.37 13.39
N SER A 244 0.16 -5.15 12.86
CA SER A 244 1.20 -4.16 13.21
C SER A 244 0.67 -3.22 14.29
N ILE A 245 1.40 -3.12 15.42
CA ILE A 245 1.02 -2.26 16.55
C ILE A 245 1.66 -0.88 16.37
N LYS A 246 0.83 0.14 16.18
CA LYS A 246 1.25 1.55 16.11
C LYS A 246 0.50 2.38 17.15
N LYS A 247 0.79 3.67 17.25
CA LYS A 247 0.14 4.59 18.21
C LYS A 247 -0.17 5.92 17.53
N VAL A 248 -1.40 6.38 17.68
CA VAL A 248 -1.93 7.58 17.00
C VAL A 248 -2.73 8.45 17.97
N GLN A 249 -2.88 9.73 17.65
CA GLN A 249 -3.66 10.67 18.44
C GLN A 249 -5.07 10.84 17.85
N GLY A 250 -6.04 10.10 18.38
CA GLY A 250 -7.45 10.18 17.98
C GLY A 250 -7.83 9.32 16.77
N ARG A 251 -9.13 9.05 16.64
CA ARG A 251 -9.68 8.16 15.60
C ARG A 251 -9.60 8.73 14.18
N HIS A 252 -9.57 10.05 14.03
CA HIS A 252 -9.37 10.68 12.72
C HIS A 252 -7.95 10.44 12.18
N ALA A 253 -6.94 10.41 13.06
CA ALA A 253 -5.58 10.01 12.68
C ALA A 253 -5.50 8.51 12.34
N ALA A 254 -6.19 7.65 13.09
CA ALA A 254 -6.33 6.23 12.77
C ALA A 254 -6.92 5.99 11.36
N VAL A 255 -7.98 6.71 11.01
CA VAL A 255 -8.60 6.67 9.67
C VAL A 255 -7.62 7.16 8.59
N ARG A 256 -6.87 8.25 8.82
CA ARG A 256 -5.82 8.70 7.90
C ARG A 256 -4.77 7.61 7.65
N VAL A 257 -4.26 6.99 8.70
CA VAL A 257 -3.28 5.89 8.60
C VAL A 257 -3.85 4.71 7.80
N LEU A 258 -5.14 4.36 7.96
CA LEU A 258 -5.80 3.34 7.14
C LEU A 258 -5.88 3.73 5.65
N VAL A 259 -6.17 5.00 5.32
CA VAL A 259 -6.19 5.48 3.94
C VAL A 259 -4.79 5.39 3.32
N GLU A 260 -3.77 5.90 4.01
CA GLU A 260 -2.37 5.91 3.53
C GLU A 260 -1.88 4.49 3.23
N VAL A 261 -2.08 3.54 4.16
CA VAL A 261 -1.77 2.11 3.99
C VAL A 261 -2.51 1.50 2.80
N SER A 262 -3.80 1.80 2.66
CA SER A 262 -4.63 1.23 1.60
C SER A 262 -4.18 1.73 0.21
N MET A 263 -3.76 2.99 0.10
CA MET A 263 -3.22 3.52 -1.15
C MET A 263 -1.86 2.91 -1.49
N ILE A 264 -0.97 2.75 -0.49
CA ILE A 264 0.33 2.07 -0.68
C ILE A 264 0.12 0.64 -1.20
N GLN A 265 -0.78 -0.12 -0.56
CA GLN A 265 -1.11 -1.48 -1.00
C GLN A 265 -1.71 -1.51 -2.41
N MET A 266 -2.66 -0.63 -2.71
CA MET A 266 -3.42 -0.70 -3.97
C MET A 266 -2.58 -0.27 -5.18
N ILE A 267 -1.83 0.83 -5.06
CA ILE A 267 -0.92 1.30 -6.12
C ILE A 267 0.25 0.33 -6.26
N GLY A 268 0.78 -0.17 -5.14
CA GLY A 268 1.82 -1.19 -5.15
C GLY A 268 1.38 -2.48 -5.86
N LYS A 269 0.15 -2.96 -5.61
CA LYS A 269 -0.44 -4.09 -6.35
C LYS A 269 -0.57 -3.81 -7.84
N TYR A 270 -1.12 -2.65 -8.20
CA TYR A 270 -1.39 -2.28 -9.59
C TYR A 270 -0.09 -2.17 -10.42
N LEU A 271 0.95 -1.55 -9.84
CA LEU A 271 2.26 -1.35 -10.45
C LEU A 271 3.25 -2.50 -10.22
N VAL A 272 2.79 -3.62 -9.62
CA VAL A 272 3.59 -4.84 -9.36
C VAL A 272 4.79 -4.60 -8.41
N LEU A 273 4.74 -3.54 -7.61
CA LEU A 273 5.83 -3.11 -6.75
C LEU A 273 5.89 -3.90 -5.42
N PRO A 274 7.09 -4.14 -4.86
CA PRO A 274 7.26 -4.77 -3.55
C PRO A 274 7.00 -3.79 -2.39
N TYR A 275 5.84 -3.14 -2.41
CA TYR A 275 5.45 -2.05 -1.51
C TYR A 275 5.50 -2.43 -0.02
N TRP A 276 5.37 -3.72 0.32
CA TRP A 276 5.44 -4.22 1.70
C TRP A 276 6.79 -3.92 2.36
N LYS A 277 7.87 -3.79 1.58
CA LYS A 277 9.19 -3.34 2.08
C LYS A 277 9.14 -1.97 2.73
N LEU A 278 8.23 -1.10 2.31
CA LEU A 278 8.08 0.25 2.84
C LEU A 278 7.21 0.27 4.11
N LEU A 279 6.41 -0.79 4.34
CA LEU A 279 5.47 -0.84 5.46
C LEU A 279 6.10 -1.32 6.79
N GLY A 280 7.34 -1.82 6.74
CA GLY A 280 8.15 -2.30 7.87
C GLY A 280 8.16 -3.82 8.04
N ASP A 281 9.05 -4.32 8.91
CA ASP A 281 9.40 -5.74 9.06
C ASP A 281 8.22 -6.70 9.39
N ASP A 282 7.11 -6.19 9.93
CA ASP A 282 5.89 -6.95 10.21
C ASP A 282 5.02 -7.25 8.95
N SER A 283 5.52 -6.89 7.76
CA SER A 283 4.76 -6.93 6.50
C SER A 283 5.12 -8.14 5.64
N ASP A 284 4.13 -9.00 5.36
CA ASP A 284 4.26 -10.18 4.51
C ASP A 284 4.20 -9.81 3.01
N PRO A 285 4.95 -10.50 2.12
CA PRO A 285 4.88 -10.29 0.67
C PRO A 285 3.49 -10.50 0.08
N ASP A 286 3.02 -9.57 -0.76
CA ASP A 286 1.66 -9.64 -1.30
C ASP A 286 1.50 -10.79 -2.33
N PRO A 287 0.46 -11.65 -2.20
CA PRO A 287 0.26 -12.81 -3.08
C PRO A 287 -0.16 -12.44 -4.51
N VAL A 288 -0.72 -11.26 -4.75
CA VAL A 288 -1.07 -10.78 -6.10
C VAL A 288 0.21 -10.35 -6.83
N VAL A 289 1.01 -9.49 -6.19
CA VAL A 289 2.29 -9.01 -6.75
C VAL A 289 3.26 -10.17 -6.98
N THR A 290 3.49 -11.01 -5.97
CA THR A 290 4.41 -12.16 -6.11
C THR A 290 3.95 -13.15 -7.18
N LYS A 291 2.63 -13.33 -7.40
CA LYS A 291 2.10 -14.13 -8.50
C LYS A 291 2.32 -13.47 -9.87
N GLN A 292 2.26 -12.14 -9.95
CA GLN A 292 2.53 -11.40 -11.18
C GLN A 292 4.02 -11.52 -11.59
N ILE A 293 4.95 -11.33 -10.63
CA ILE A 293 6.39 -11.52 -10.86
C ILE A 293 6.69 -12.96 -11.32
N LYS A 294 6.04 -13.96 -10.70
CA LYS A 294 6.12 -15.37 -11.12
C LYS A 294 5.65 -15.59 -12.56
N ARG A 295 4.51 -15.00 -12.95
CA ARG A 295 4.00 -15.06 -14.33
C ARG A 295 4.98 -14.46 -15.33
N TYR A 296 5.53 -13.28 -15.01
CA TYR A 296 6.53 -12.63 -15.86
C TYR A 296 7.78 -13.50 -16.03
N TYR A 297 8.35 -14.05 -14.96
CA TYR A 297 9.48 -14.99 -15.04
C TYR A 297 9.22 -16.17 -16.01
N TYR A 298 8.01 -16.75 -15.97
CA TYR A 298 7.64 -17.85 -16.87
C TYR A 298 7.33 -17.41 -18.31
N SER A 299 7.04 -16.12 -18.54
CA SER A 299 6.89 -15.57 -19.90
C SER A 299 8.21 -15.30 -20.61
N LEU A 300 9.30 -15.11 -19.86
CA LEU A 300 10.64 -14.89 -20.40
C LEU A 300 11.35 -16.20 -20.77
N ASN A 301 12.18 -16.16 -21.80
CA ASN A 301 13.20 -17.18 -22.07
C ASN A 301 14.45 -16.99 -21.18
N ASP A 302 15.40 -17.92 -21.21
CA ASP A 302 16.57 -17.88 -20.31
C ASP A 302 17.51 -16.69 -20.57
N GLU A 303 17.71 -16.29 -21.83
CA GLU A 303 18.53 -15.13 -22.19
C GLU A 303 17.88 -13.82 -21.71
N GLU A 304 16.56 -13.69 -21.90
CA GLU A 304 15.75 -12.58 -21.40
C GLU A 304 15.78 -12.50 -19.86
N ARG A 305 15.66 -13.63 -19.16
CA ARG A 305 15.78 -13.70 -17.68
C ARG A 305 17.14 -13.19 -17.22
N ILE A 306 18.23 -13.63 -17.86
CA ILE A 306 19.59 -13.22 -17.52
C ILE A 306 19.78 -11.73 -17.80
N SER A 307 19.38 -11.22 -18.96
CA SER A 307 19.50 -9.79 -19.29
C SER A 307 18.71 -8.90 -18.33
N THR A 308 17.46 -9.28 -18.01
CA THR A 308 16.63 -8.59 -17.02
C THR A 308 17.30 -8.54 -15.65
N VAL A 309 17.89 -9.65 -15.22
CA VAL A 309 18.61 -9.73 -13.95
C VAL A 309 19.91 -8.92 -13.98
N GLN A 310 20.66 -8.91 -15.09
CA GLN A 310 21.85 -8.05 -15.25
C GLN A 310 21.48 -6.56 -15.11
N GLN A 311 20.36 -6.14 -15.70
CA GLN A 311 19.83 -4.77 -15.55
C GLN A 311 19.46 -4.43 -14.10
N TRP A 312 18.86 -5.36 -13.35
CA TRP A 312 18.59 -5.12 -11.92
C TRP A 312 19.86 -5.14 -11.08
N MET A 313 20.81 -6.05 -11.34
CA MET A 313 22.11 -6.09 -10.67
C MET A 313 22.94 -4.83 -10.92
N PHE A 314 22.70 -4.14 -12.05
CA PHE A 314 23.19 -2.78 -12.29
C PHE A 314 22.59 -1.75 -11.33
N LEU A 315 21.31 -1.84 -10.96
CA LEU A 315 20.70 -0.99 -9.94
C LEU A 315 21.33 -1.22 -8.55
N TYR A 316 21.71 -2.46 -8.21
CA TYR A 316 22.49 -2.79 -7.00
C TYR A 316 23.95 -2.28 -7.01
N GLY A 317 24.38 -1.55 -8.06
CA GLY A 317 25.73 -0.97 -8.13
C GLY A 317 26.76 -1.80 -8.89
N ASN A 318 26.38 -2.89 -9.57
CA ASN A 318 27.33 -3.73 -10.32
C ASN A 318 27.36 -3.32 -11.80
N ASP A 319 28.51 -2.87 -12.30
CA ASP A 319 28.67 -2.46 -13.70
C ASP A 319 28.80 -3.68 -14.63
N LEU A 320 27.67 -4.35 -14.90
CA LEU A 320 27.54 -5.51 -15.78
C LEU A 320 27.18 -5.10 -17.22
N LYS A 321 27.48 -5.98 -18.19
CA LYS A 321 26.95 -5.89 -19.56
C LYS A 321 25.65 -6.68 -19.66
N PHE A 322 24.64 -6.16 -20.36
CA PHE A 322 23.32 -6.79 -20.51
C PHE A 322 23.30 -7.86 -21.62
N SER A 323 24.29 -8.76 -21.60
CA SER A 323 24.57 -9.72 -22.67
C SER A 323 23.57 -10.86 -22.79
N GLY A 324 22.67 -11.05 -21.81
CA GLY A 324 21.80 -12.22 -21.73
C GLY A 324 22.56 -13.53 -21.44
N GLN A 325 23.88 -13.46 -21.24
CA GLN A 325 24.75 -14.60 -20.97
C GLN A 325 25.26 -14.58 -19.54
N LEU A 326 25.20 -15.74 -18.87
CA LEU A 326 25.55 -15.89 -17.47
C LEU A 326 27.08 -15.96 -17.29
N ASP A 327 27.72 -14.81 -17.48
CA ASP A 327 29.18 -14.65 -17.46
C ASP A 327 29.76 -14.58 -16.02
N ASN A 328 31.08 -14.72 -15.90
CA ASN A 328 31.76 -14.70 -14.59
C ASN A 328 31.46 -13.43 -13.76
N PRO A 329 31.48 -12.19 -14.32
CA PRO A 329 31.01 -11.00 -13.63
C PRO A 329 29.59 -11.12 -13.08
N THR A 330 28.65 -11.62 -13.89
CA THR A 330 27.25 -11.84 -13.48
C THR A 330 27.16 -12.86 -12.34
N ILE A 331 27.86 -14.00 -12.43
CA ILE A 331 27.92 -15.01 -11.34
C ILE A 331 28.42 -14.38 -10.04
N ILE A 332 29.55 -13.66 -10.09
CA ILE A 332 30.17 -13.04 -8.91
C ILE A 332 29.24 -11.99 -8.30
N ALA A 333 28.52 -11.22 -9.12
CA ALA A 333 27.52 -10.27 -8.64
C ALA A 333 26.34 -10.98 -7.96
N LEU A 334 25.79 -12.04 -8.59
CA LEU A 334 24.68 -12.83 -8.04
C LEU A 334 25.02 -13.46 -6.70
N GLN A 335 26.22 -14.05 -6.56
CA GLN A 335 26.64 -14.71 -5.32
C GLN A 335 26.80 -13.77 -4.12
N LYS A 336 27.01 -12.46 -4.34
CA LYS A 336 27.03 -11.47 -3.25
C LYS A 336 25.64 -11.25 -2.63
N LEU A 337 24.58 -11.45 -3.42
CA LEU A 337 23.19 -11.16 -3.04
C LEU A 337 22.40 -12.44 -2.71
N SER A 338 22.66 -13.53 -3.45
CA SER A 338 22.14 -14.88 -3.22
C SER A 338 23.33 -15.85 -3.06
N PRO A 339 23.89 -16.04 -1.85
CA PRO A 339 25.03 -16.93 -1.62
C PRO A 339 24.75 -18.41 -1.94
N SER A 340 23.48 -18.80 -2.01
CA SER A 340 23.01 -20.12 -2.44
C SER A 340 23.03 -20.32 -3.96
N PHE A 341 23.30 -19.27 -4.75
CA PHE A 341 23.36 -19.38 -6.21
C PHE A 341 24.53 -20.28 -6.66
N ALA A 342 24.18 -21.36 -7.39
CA ALA A 342 25.12 -22.42 -7.74
C ALA A 342 26.10 -21.99 -8.85
N VAL A 343 27.40 -22.07 -8.56
CA VAL A 343 28.47 -21.90 -9.55
C VAL A 343 28.33 -22.98 -10.63
N GLY A 344 27.99 -22.57 -11.85
CA GLY A 344 27.72 -23.48 -12.97
C GLY A 344 26.24 -23.68 -13.31
N SER A 345 25.30 -22.98 -12.64
CA SER A 345 23.94 -22.83 -13.20
C SER A 345 24.00 -22.18 -14.58
N LYS A 346 23.16 -22.64 -15.51
CA LYS A 346 23.01 -22.05 -16.85
C LYS A 346 21.85 -21.05 -16.95
N THR A 347 21.02 -20.99 -15.92
CA THR A 347 19.78 -20.20 -15.87
C THR A 347 19.66 -19.51 -14.51
N ILE A 348 18.84 -18.47 -14.45
CA ILE A 348 18.39 -17.89 -13.18
C ILE A 348 17.14 -18.66 -12.75
N ASP A 349 17.12 -19.17 -11.52
CA ASP A 349 15.94 -19.80 -10.95
C ASP A 349 14.90 -18.77 -10.46
N LEU A 350 13.67 -19.21 -10.22
CA LEU A 350 12.57 -18.34 -9.84
C LEU A 350 12.78 -17.63 -8.48
N ASP A 351 13.44 -18.28 -7.52
CA ASP A 351 13.61 -17.74 -6.17
C ASP A 351 14.69 -16.64 -6.17
N THR A 352 15.81 -16.89 -6.84
CA THR A 352 16.83 -15.87 -7.15
C THR A 352 16.21 -14.70 -7.91
N PHE A 353 15.38 -14.95 -8.92
CA PHE A 353 14.74 -13.88 -9.72
C PHE A 353 13.82 -12.98 -8.88
N ILE A 354 12.95 -13.55 -8.03
CA ILE A 354 12.08 -12.81 -7.13
C ILE A 354 12.90 -12.07 -6.06
N THR A 355 13.92 -12.71 -5.50
CA THR A 355 14.81 -12.10 -4.49
C THR A 355 15.51 -10.86 -5.04
N ILE A 356 16.05 -10.94 -6.27
CA ILE A 356 16.71 -9.79 -6.91
C ILE A 356 15.70 -8.68 -7.22
N TYR A 357 14.55 -9.00 -7.79
CA TYR A 357 13.51 -8.00 -8.09
C TYR A 357 13.02 -7.29 -6.83
N THR A 358 12.63 -8.05 -5.81
CA THR A 358 12.09 -7.48 -4.57
C THR A 358 13.16 -6.77 -3.76
N GLY A 359 14.41 -7.24 -3.78
CA GLY A 359 15.50 -6.69 -2.97
C GLY A 359 16.02 -5.31 -3.40
N ILE A 360 15.66 -4.80 -4.60
CA ILE A 360 16.25 -3.56 -5.16
C ILE A 360 16.19 -2.41 -4.13
N PRO A 361 17.31 -1.69 -3.86
CA PRO A 361 17.34 -0.59 -2.91
C PRO A 361 16.42 0.56 -3.35
N ILE A 362 15.82 1.25 -2.38
CA ILE A 362 14.92 2.39 -2.63
C ILE A 362 15.64 3.65 -2.16
N ASP A 363 16.52 4.17 -3.00
CA ASP A 363 17.33 5.36 -2.71
C ASP A 363 17.69 6.15 -3.98
N GLU A 364 18.09 7.41 -3.79
CA GLU A 364 18.48 8.35 -4.84
C GLU A 364 19.65 7.87 -5.71
N ARG A 365 20.55 7.03 -5.17
CA ARG A 365 21.68 6.50 -5.96
C ARG A 365 21.16 5.44 -6.94
N THR A 366 20.20 4.66 -6.51
CA THR A 366 19.53 3.64 -7.31
C THR A 366 18.66 4.31 -8.39
N LEU A 367 17.98 5.42 -8.07
CA LEU A 367 17.30 6.26 -9.08
C LEU A 367 18.27 6.83 -10.11
N ALA A 368 19.42 7.39 -9.68
CA ALA A 368 20.44 7.89 -10.60
C ALA A 368 20.96 6.78 -11.54
N ARG A 369 21.17 5.55 -11.03
CA ARG A 369 21.54 4.40 -11.85
C ARG A 369 20.40 3.95 -12.78
N ARG A 370 19.13 4.01 -12.37
CA ARG A 370 17.98 3.78 -13.25
C ARG A 370 17.95 4.78 -14.41
N ASN A 371 18.24 6.06 -14.15
CA ASN A 371 18.27 7.08 -15.20
C ASN A 371 19.40 6.84 -16.21
N LEU A 372 20.57 6.39 -15.76
CA LEU A 372 21.65 5.94 -16.65
C LEU A 372 21.25 4.72 -17.49
N LEU A 373 20.64 3.71 -16.88
CA LEU A 373 20.14 2.51 -17.57
C LEU A 373 19.11 2.85 -18.65
N ASN A 374 18.12 3.69 -18.33
CA ASN A 374 17.11 4.15 -19.28
C ASN A 374 17.77 4.90 -20.46
N THR A 375 18.80 5.70 -20.20
CA THR A 375 19.55 6.42 -21.24
C THR A 375 20.31 5.46 -22.17
N GLN A 376 20.94 4.42 -21.62
CA GLN A 376 21.65 3.39 -22.40
C GLN A 376 20.68 2.63 -23.33
N ILE A 377 19.55 2.16 -22.79
CA ILE A 377 18.52 1.45 -23.56
C ILE A 377 17.97 2.31 -24.72
N LEU A 378 17.78 3.62 -24.49
CA LEU A 378 17.31 4.54 -25.54
C LEU A 378 18.35 4.74 -26.65
N VAL A 379 19.64 4.75 -26.33
CA VAL A 379 20.72 4.87 -27.33
C VAL A 379 20.84 3.59 -28.17
N GLU A 380 20.82 2.42 -27.53
CA GLU A 380 20.86 1.11 -28.23
C GLU A 380 19.68 0.96 -29.20
N GLN A 381 18.46 1.33 -28.78
CA GLN A 381 17.28 1.33 -29.66
C GLN A 381 17.40 2.30 -30.85
N GLN A 382 18.15 3.39 -30.71
CA GLN A 382 18.38 4.35 -31.79
C GLN A 382 19.45 3.88 -32.79
N SER A 383 20.51 3.19 -32.34
CA SER A 383 21.50 2.59 -33.25
C SER A 383 20.89 1.49 -34.10
N ASP A 384 20.15 0.57 -33.50
CA ASP A 384 19.52 -0.55 -34.23
C ASP A 384 18.54 -0.04 -35.30
N SER A 385 17.82 1.05 -34.99
CA SER A 385 16.90 1.71 -35.93
C SER A 385 17.62 2.42 -37.09
N GLN A 386 18.88 2.80 -36.94
CA GLN A 386 19.67 3.46 -37.99
C GLN A 386 20.33 2.44 -38.92
N ASP A 387 20.82 1.31 -38.38
CA ASP A 387 21.41 0.23 -39.18
C ASP A 387 20.37 -0.50 -40.04
N GLU A 388 19.11 -0.63 -39.59
CA GLU A 388 17.99 -1.15 -40.39
C GLU A 388 17.67 -0.24 -41.60
N VAL A 389 17.81 1.10 -41.45
CA VAL A 389 17.60 2.06 -42.55
C VAL A 389 18.80 2.10 -43.50
N ALA A 390 20.02 1.94 -43.00
CA ALA A 390 21.23 1.87 -43.82
C ALA A 390 21.27 0.60 -44.69
N THR A 391 20.82 -0.55 -44.18
CA THR A 391 20.71 -1.79 -44.98
C THR A 391 19.57 -1.76 -45.99
N ALA A 392 18.48 -1.03 -45.73
CA ALA A 392 17.37 -0.84 -46.67
C ALA A 392 17.65 0.13 -47.83
N SER A 393 18.78 0.85 -47.82
CA SER A 393 19.12 1.90 -48.80
C SER A 393 20.34 1.59 -49.69
N ALA A 394 20.82 0.35 -49.70
CA ALA A 394 21.81 -0.13 -50.68
C ALA A 394 21.19 -0.18 -52.10
N PRO A 395 21.74 0.53 -53.10
CA PRO A 395 21.13 0.59 -54.43
C PRO A 395 21.36 -0.70 -55.22
N VAL A 396 20.28 -1.33 -55.66
CA VAL A 396 20.31 -2.37 -56.70
C VAL A 396 20.75 -1.73 -58.01
N GLN A 397 21.92 -2.12 -58.53
CA GLN A 397 22.32 -1.77 -59.89
C GLN A 397 21.57 -2.68 -60.87
N GLU A 398 20.50 -2.17 -61.46
CA GLU A 398 19.74 -2.85 -62.51
C GLU A 398 20.15 -2.29 -63.88
N GLN A 399 20.60 -3.17 -64.78
CA GLN A 399 21.03 -2.80 -66.14
C GLN A 399 19.83 -2.63 -67.09
N GLU A 400 20.05 -1.83 -68.13
CA GLU A 400 19.09 -1.49 -69.19
C GLU A 400 18.32 -2.68 -69.79
N THR A 401 17.05 -2.46 -70.18
CA THR A 401 16.74 -2.35 -71.61
C THR A 401 15.37 -1.72 -71.92
N ALA A 402 15.35 -0.98 -73.02
CA ALA A 402 14.26 -0.17 -73.55
C ALA A 402 12.99 -0.94 -73.98
N SER A 403 11.85 -0.22 -74.08
CA SER A 403 11.27 0.22 -75.37
C SER A 403 9.73 0.25 -75.47
N TYR A 404 9.22 1.42 -75.90
CA TYR A 404 8.09 1.65 -76.83
C TYR A 404 6.58 1.58 -76.42
N LYS A 405 6.01 2.79 -76.49
CA LYS A 405 4.79 3.24 -77.23
C LYS A 405 3.36 3.08 -76.66
N ALA A 406 2.69 4.24 -76.63
CA ALA A 406 1.24 4.42 -76.70
C ALA A 406 0.72 4.29 -78.16
N PRO A 407 -0.61 4.12 -78.34
CA PRO A 407 -1.48 5.20 -78.83
C PRO A 407 -2.72 5.39 -77.92
N GLU A 408 -3.29 6.58 -77.68
CA GLU A 408 -3.84 7.66 -78.54
C GLU A 408 -5.37 7.53 -78.76
N ALA A 409 -6.07 8.68 -78.85
CA ALA A 409 -7.49 8.85 -78.48
C ALA A 409 -8.52 8.80 -79.64
N SER A 410 -9.80 8.56 -79.33
CA SER A 410 -11.03 8.92 -80.10
C SER A 410 -12.31 8.40 -79.39
N VAL A 411 -13.55 8.94 -79.42
CA VAL A 411 -14.17 10.29 -79.57
C VAL A 411 -15.60 10.22 -78.93
N ALA A 412 -16.24 11.35 -78.58
CA ALA A 412 -17.61 11.45 -78.01
C ALA A 412 -18.73 11.49 -79.11
N PRO A 413 -20.03 11.84 -78.89
CA PRO A 413 -20.82 12.12 -77.67
C PRO A 413 -22.25 11.47 -77.64
N THR A 414 -23.10 11.79 -76.64
CA THR A 414 -24.51 12.29 -76.77
C THR A 414 -25.41 12.10 -75.51
N VAL A 415 -25.68 13.22 -74.81
CA VAL A 415 -26.98 13.70 -74.25
C VAL A 415 -27.94 12.74 -73.49
N SER A 416 -28.06 12.86 -72.15
CA SER A 416 -29.20 13.54 -71.46
C SER A 416 -29.39 13.20 -69.95
N LYS A 417 -29.96 14.19 -69.22
CA LYS A 417 -30.71 14.12 -67.93
C LYS A 417 -29.98 13.79 -66.60
N GLN A 418 -29.76 14.86 -65.82
CA GLN A 418 -29.93 14.91 -64.35
C GLN A 418 -31.44 14.76 -63.96
N PRO A 419 -31.84 14.52 -62.68
CA PRO A 419 -31.16 15.00 -61.46
C PRO A 419 -31.00 14.02 -60.27
N ASP A 420 -30.18 14.48 -59.31
CA ASP A 420 -30.18 14.22 -57.87
C ASP A 420 -30.35 12.80 -57.30
N LYS A 421 -29.21 12.22 -56.87
CA LYS A 421 -28.82 12.27 -55.44
C LYS A 421 -27.40 11.78 -55.21
N SER A 422 -26.60 12.56 -54.48
CA SER A 422 -25.25 12.20 -54.07
C SER A 422 -25.27 11.18 -52.92
N SER A 423 -25.01 9.92 -53.23
CA SER A 423 -24.33 9.02 -52.29
C SER A 423 -22.83 9.14 -52.51
N GLN A 424 -22.07 9.59 -51.51
CA GLN A 424 -20.63 9.35 -51.46
C GLN A 424 -20.32 8.45 -50.28
N ALA A 425 -19.84 7.25 -50.62
CA ALA A 425 -19.26 6.33 -49.67
C ALA A 425 -17.76 6.65 -49.47
N ALA A 426 -17.26 6.25 -48.31
CA ALA A 426 -15.88 5.84 -48.05
C ALA A 426 -14.73 6.76 -48.52
N ALA A 427 -14.11 7.44 -47.56
CA ALA A 427 -12.66 7.53 -47.48
C ALA A 427 -12.23 6.96 -46.12
N ALA A 428 -11.77 5.71 -46.10
CA ALA A 428 -11.18 5.13 -44.89
C ALA A 428 -9.75 5.66 -44.72
N PRO A 429 -9.36 6.20 -43.55
CA PRO A 429 -7.97 6.56 -43.31
C PRO A 429 -7.15 5.27 -43.16
N THR A 430 -6.20 5.08 -44.07
CA THR A 430 -5.29 3.92 -44.07
C THR A 430 -4.52 3.88 -42.75
N ALA A 431 -4.73 2.82 -41.96
CA ALA A 431 -4.09 2.67 -40.67
C ALA A 431 -2.57 2.51 -40.83
N GLN A 432 -1.82 3.57 -40.54
CA GLN A 432 -0.39 3.45 -40.28
C GLN A 432 -0.21 2.72 -38.94
N ALA A 433 -0.03 1.40 -39.03
CA ALA A 433 0.30 0.55 -37.90
C ALA A 433 1.69 0.92 -37.35
N LYS A 434 1.74 1.91 -36.45
CA LYS A 434 2.91 2.14 -35.59
C LYS A 434 3.14 0.87 -34.78
N LYS A 435 4.18 0.10 -35.11
CA LYS A 435 4.71 -0.98 -34.24
C LYS A 435 4.92 -0.38 -32.85
N ARG A 436 4.12 -0.79 -31.87
CA ARG A 436 4.31 -0.40 -30.47
C ARG A 436 5.66 -0.96 -30.00
N GLN A 437 6.58 -0.08 -29.62
CA GLN A 437 7.88 -0.48 -29.09
C GLN A 437 7.69 -1.29 -27.79
N LYS A 438 8.47 -2.38 -27.67
CA LYS A 438 8.33 -3.35 -26.59
C LYS A 438 9.33 -3.00 -25.48
N THR A 439 8.98 -2.02 -24.65
CA THR A 439 9.66 -1.78 -23.37
C THR A 439 9.42 -2.98 -22.45
N THR A 440 10.50 -3.63 -22.00
CA THR A 440 10.51 -4.97 -21.37
C THR A 440 10.55 -4.94 -19.83
N GLY A 441 10.19 -3.84 -19.17
CA GLY A 441 10.16 -3.77 -17.70
C GLY A 441 8.90 -4.38 -17.08
N ILE A 442 9.04 -5.11 -15.96
CA ILE A 442 7.90 -5.65 -15.17
C ILE A 442 6.89 -4.57 -14.78
N GLY A 443 7.37 -3.34 -14.52
CA GLY A 443 6.52 -2.23 -14.12
C GLY A 443 5.64 -1.67 -15.24
N ARG A 444 5.86 -2.04 -16.51
CA ARG A 444 5.04 -1.56 -17.63
C ARG A 444 3.58 -1.95 -17.42
N MET A 445 2.67 -1.00 -17.61
CA MET A 445 1.23 -1.28 -17.70
C MET A 445 0.94 -2.41 -18.70
N ILE A 446 0.45 -3.51 -18.16
CA ILE A 446 -0.13 -4.66 -18.86
C ILE A 446 -1.35 -4.15 -19.64
N SER A 447 -1.43 -4.41 -20.95
CA SER A 447 -2.61 -4.00 -21.73
C SER A 447 -3.83 -4.87 -21.39
N ASP A 448 -5.04 -4.42 -21.75
CA ASP A 448 -6.27 -5.20 -21.61
C ASP A 448 -6.24 -6.55 -22.37
N GLU A 449 -5.28 -6.72 -23.28
CA GLU A 449 -5.01 -7.93 -24.07
C GLU A 449 -4.03 -8.90 -23.38
N GLU A 450 -3.32 -8.43 -22.36
CA GLU A 450 -2.31 -9.17 -21.58
C GLU A 450 -2.84 -9.61 -20.19
N TRP A 451 -4.12 -9.34 -19.90
CA TRP A 451 -4.89 -9.75 -18.71
C TRP A 451 -5.58 -11.11 -18.85
#